data_AF-A0AA41U026-F1
#
_entry.id   AF-A0AA41U026-F1
#
_cell.length_a   1.000
_cell.length_b   1.000
_cell.length_c   1.000
_cell.angle_alpha   90.00
_cell.angle_beta   90.00
_cell.angle_gamma   90.00
#
_symmetry.space_group_name_H-M   'P 1'
#
loop_
_entity.id
_entity.type
_entity.pdbx_description
1 polymer ?
#
loop_
_entity_poly.entity_id
_entity_poly.type
_entity_poly.pdbx_seq_one_letter_code
_entity_poly.pdbx_strand_id
1 'polypeptide(L)'
;MDQAFRKIQTGHCLSQYWEDKAFSEKTPSVVACDRDNAYLHVTRVGTSSSACSESGEGRSYWRSPDGGTVLCVERVFHVGDCFPVQWTQKDKNSDIRATAELFTQWPCSSNEVPSGNNGIVRITKIYKWQTGQTYPCGRDAKNRNELWYPLEDRKISICSAFTD
;
A
#
# COMPACT_ATOMS: atom_id res chain seq x y z
N MET A 1 26.17 12.05 -7.42
CA MET A 1 25.37 10.81 -7.44
C MET A 1 24.92 10.49 -6.02
N ASP A 2 23.65 10.15 -5.78
CA ASP A 2 23.10 9.94 -4.42
C ASP A 2 23.63 8.63 -3.80
N GLN A 3 24.39 8.75 -2.70
CA GLN A 3 25.03 7.59 -2.06
C GLN A 3 24.04 6.69 -1.32
N ALA A 4 22.91 7.20 -0.85
CA ALA A 4 21.94 6.39 -0.12
C ALA A 4 21.23 5.42 -1.06
N PHE A 5 20.77 5.93 -2.22
CA PHE A 5 20.12 5.11 -3.25
C PHE A 5 21.02 3.98 -3.77
N ARG A 6 22.32 4.23 -3.93
CA ARG A 6 23.29 3.21 -4.39
C ARG A 6 23.48 2.05 -3.42
N LYS A 7 23.21 2.25 -2.13
CA LYS A 7 23.32 1.19 -1.12
C LYS A 7 22.08 0.29 -1.10
N ILE A 8 21.00 0.70 -1.75
CA ILE A 8 19.77 -0.07 -1.80
C ILE A 8 19.93 -1.22 -2.80
N GLN A 9 19.50 -2.40 -2.38
CA GLN A 9 19.52 -3.62 -3.18
C GLN A 9 18.11 -4.20 -3.25
N THR A 10 17.85 -5.01 -4.27
CA THR A 10 16.66 -5.86 -4.31
C THR A 10 16.59 -6.70 -3.04
N GLY A 11 15.41 -6.78 -2.41
CA GLY A 11 15.19 -7.49 -1.15
C GLY A 11 15.29 -6.61 0.10
N HIS A 12 15.80 -5.37 0.00
CA HIS A 12 15.79 -4.46 1.14
C HIS A 12 14.38 -4.00 1.49
N CYS A 13 14.12 -3.81 2.77
CA CYS A 13 12.96 -3.07 3.25
C CYS A 13 13.36 -1.66 3.69
N LEU A 14 12.48 -0.70 3.46
CA LEU A 14 12.70 0.71 3.74
C LEU A 14 11.66 1.22 4.73
N SER A 15 12.06 2.20 5.53
CA SER A 15 11.21 2.86 6.53
C SER A 15 10.40 4.04 6.00
N GLN A 16 10.59 4.39 4.74
CA GLN A 16 9.82 5.42 4.08
C GLN A 16 8.50 4.86 3.58
N TYR A 17 7.49 5.70 3.56
CA TYR A 17 6.18 5.40 3.04
C TYR A 17 5.73 6.56 2.14
N TRP A 18 4.72 6.32 1.31
CA TRP A 18 4.18 7.36 0.45
C TRP A 18 3.02 8.09 1.14
N GLU A 19 3.13 9.40 1.29
CA GLU A 19 2.10 10.30 1.81
C GLU A 19 1.99 11.53 0.90
N ASP A 20 0.76 11.95 0.59
CA ASP A 20 0.45 13.18 -0.15
C ASP A 20 1.41 13.51 -1.32
N LYS A 21 1.52 12.57 -2.27
CA LYS A 21 2.30 12.71 -3.51
C LYS A 21 3.84 12.72 -3.33
N ALA A 22 4.35 12.36 -2.16
CA ALA A 22 5.78 12.24 -1.90
C ALA A 22 6.11 11.05 -0.98
N PHE A 23 7.38 10.69 -0.91
CA PHE A 23 7.89 9.84 0.15
C PHE A 23 8.05 10.67 1.43
N SER A 24 7.76 10.05 2.58
CA SER A 24 7.84 10.68 3.91
C SER A 24 9.21 11.27 4.23
N GLU A 25 10.27 10.70 3.65
CA GLU A 25 11.61 11.27 3.66
C GLU A 25 12.25 11.23 2.27
N LYS A 26 13.21 12.13 2.02
CA LYS A 26 13.90 12.24 0.72
C LYS A 26 14.98 11.18 0.51
N THR A 27 15.43 10.54 1.59
CA THR A 27 16.56 9.61 1.57
C THR A 27 16.09 8.24 2.04
N PRO A 28 16.34 7.16 1.29
CA PRO A 28 15.93 5.83 1.70
C PRO A 28 16.77 5.37 2.90
N SER A 29 16.10 4.74 3.87
CA SER A 29 16.74 4.15 5.04
C SER A 29 16.32 2.68 5.17
N VAL A 30 17.32 1.80 5.09
CA VAL A 30 17.14 0.35 5.15
C VAL A 30 16.81 -0.06 6.58
N VAL A 31 15.78 -0.89 6.71
CA VAL A 31 15.38 -1.55 7.95
C VAL A 31 15.24 -3.05 7.72
N ALA A 32 15.24 -3.84 8.79
CA ALA A 32 14.90 -5.24 8.69
C ALA A 32 13.41 -5.39 8.31
N CYS A 33 13.11 -6.33 7.41
CA CYS A 33 11.79 -6.50 6.81
C CYS A 33 10.71 -7.01 7.78
N ASP A 34 11.10 -7.52 8.94
CA ASP A 34 10.20 -8.01 10.00
C ASP A 34 9.86 -6.94 11.04
N ARG A 35 10.35 -5.71 10.86
CA ARG A 35 10.09 -4.58 11.75
C ARG A 35 8.78 -3.89 11.38
N ASP A 36 8.05 -3.43 12.39
CA ASP A 36 6.79 -2.69 12.20
C ASP A 36 6.96 -1.39 11.38
N ASN A 37 8.18 -0.85 11.32
CA ASN A 37 8.50 0.33 10.52
C ASN A 37 9.07 -0.01 9.14
N ALA A 38 8.94 -1.24 8.65
CA ALA A 38 9.29 -1.63 7.29
C ALA A 38 8.09 -1.41 6.37
N TYR A 39 7.99 -0.24 5.74
CA TYR A 39 6.81 0.13 4.94
C TYR A 39 6.93 -0.18 3.45
N LEU A 40 8.15 -0.30 2.93
CA LEU A 40 8.40 -0.63 1.52
C LEU A 40 9.35 -1.82 1.42
N HIS A 41 9.14 -2.66 0.42
CA HIS A 41 10.05 -3.72 0.01
C HIS A 41 10.53 -3.42 -1.42
N VAL A 42 11.85 -3.48 -1.64
CA VAL A 42 12.47 -3.19 -2.91
C VAL A 42 12.48 -4.44 -3.78
N THR A 43 11.67 -4.44 -4.82
CA THR A 43 11.53 -5.60 -5.72
C THR A 43 12.56 -5.56 -6.85
N ARG A 44 13.06 -4.37 -7.20
CA ARG A 44 14.07 -4.19 -8.25
C ARG A 44 14.82 -2.88 -8.08
N VAL A 45 16.09 -2.88 -8.47
CA VAL A 45 16.92 -1.67 -8.61
C VAL A 45 17.34 -1.54 -10.08
N GLY A 46 17.30 -0.32 -10.62
CA GLY A 46 17.68 -0.05 -12.00
C GLY A 46 17.88 1.44 -12.27
N THR A 47 17.80 1.84 -13.54
CA THR A 47 17.99 3.22 -14.00
C THR A 47 16.75 3.79 -14.70
N SER A 48 15.73 2.98 -14.95
CA SER A 48 14.49 3.38 -15.60
C SER A 48 13.28 2.86 -14.83
N SER A 49 12.25 3.70 -14.68
CA SER A 49 10.95 3.32 -14.12
C SER A 49 10.13 2.44 -15.05
N SER A 50 10.42 2.44 -16.36
CA SER A 50 9.78 1.52 -17.32
C SER A 50 10.06 0.04 -17.04
N ALA A 51 11.05 -0.25 -16.20
CA ALA A 51 11.41 -1.59 -15.76
C ALA A 51 10.64 -2.05 -14.51
N CYS A 52 9.87 -1.15 -13.88
CA CYS A 52 8.97 -1.49 -12.79
C CYS A 52 7.62 -1.97 -13.36
N SER A 53 6.96 -2.90 -12.66
CA SER A 53 5.56 -3.24 -12.94
C SER A 53 4.69 -1.98 -12.90
N GLU A 54 3.53 -2.05 -13.54
CA GLU A 54 2.57 -0.94 -13.52
C GLU A 54 2.29 -0.48 -12.08
N SER A 55 2.23 0.85 -11.91
CA SER A 55 1.92 1.48 -10.62
C SER A 55 0.47 1.21 -10.24
N GLY A 56 0.24 0.82 -8.99
CA GLY A 56 -1.07 0.36 -8.51
C GLY A 56 -0.92 -0.84 -7.59
N GLU A 57 -1.99 -1.23 -6.88
CA GLU A 57 -1.98 -2.43 -6.02
C GLU A 57 -0.88 -2.44 -4.94
N GLY A 58 -0.52 -1.24 -4.46
CA GLY A 58 0.58 -1.06 -3.53
C GLY A 58 1.95 -1.14 -4.18
N ARG A 59 2.09 -0.90 -5.49
CA ARG A 59 3.37 -0.83 -6.21
C ARG A 59 3.62 0.58 -6.74
N SER A 60 4.87 1.00 -6.71
CA SER A 60 5.34 2.25 -7.31
C SER A 60 6.85 2.20 -7.56
N TYR A 61 7.44 3.34 -7.87
CA TYR A 61 8.88 3.49 -7.98
C TYR A 61 9.37 4.75 -7.27
N TRP A 62 10.62 4.71 -6.81
CA TRP A 62 11.32 5.84 -6.23
C TRP A 62 12.56 6.17 -7.06
N ARG A 63 12.58 7.36 -7.65
CA ARG A 63 13.73 7.87 -8.38
C ARG A 63 14.64 8.69 -7.46
N SER A 64 15.94 8.44 -7.54
CA SER A 64 16.94 9.29 -6.87
C SER A 64 16.89 10.73 -7.41
N PRO A 65 17.24 11.74 -6.59
CA PRO A 65 17.20 13.14 -7.03
C PRO A 65 18.08 13.45 -8.25
N ASP A 66 19.18 12.71 -8.43
CA ASP A 66 20.08 12.83 -9.58
C ASP A 66 19.59 12.04 -10.82
N GLY A 67 18.45 11.35 -10.71
CA GLY A 67 17.84 10.57 -11.79
C GLY A 67 18.54 9.25 -12.14
N GLY A 68 19.68 8.94 -11.51
CA GLY A 68 20.57 7.84 -11.86
C GLY A 68 20.20 6.48 -11.27
N THR A 69 19.30 6.43 -10.29
CA THR A 69 18.82 5.19 -9.66
C THR A 69 17.30 5.22 -9.54
N VAL A 70 16.68 4.11 -9.87
CA VAL A 70 15.24 3.86 -9.71
C VAL A 70 15.07 2.60 -8.88
N LEU A 71 14.30 2.71 -7.80
CA LEU A 71 13.89 1.60 -6.95
C LEU A 71 12.45 1.26 -7.31
N CYS A 72 12.18 0.05 -7.79
CA CYS A 72 10.82 -0.46 -7.85
C CYS A 72 10.45 -0.96 -6.45
N VAL A 73 9.36 -0.45 -5.90
CA VAL A 73 8.97 -0.68 -4.52
C VAL A 73 7.53 -1.18 -4.45
N GLU A 74 7.30 -2.09 -3.52
CA GLU A 74 5.96 -2.47 -3.10
C GLU A 74 5.75 -2.12 -1.64
N ARG A 75 4.53 -1.76 -1.28
CA ARG A 75 4.14 -1.52 0.10
C ARG A 75 4.13 -2.83 0.86
N VAL A 76 4.78 -2.83 2.01
CA VAL A 76 4.59 -3.82 3.07
C VAL A 76 3.37 -3.36 3.87
N PHE A 77 2.36 -4.22 3.95
CA PHE A 77 1.12 -3.90 4.65
C PHE A 77 1.17 -4.42 6.08
N HIS A 78 0.75 -3.60 7.04
CA HIS A 78 0.54 -4.01 8.41
C HIS A 78 -0.93 -3.90 8.80
N VAL A 79 -1.38 -4.79 9.69
CA VAL A 79 -2.68 -4.61 10.34
C VAL A 79 -2.64 -3.33 11.18
N GLY A 80 -3.66 -2.49 11.03
CA GLY A 80 -3.73 -1.18 11.67
C GLY A 80 -3.33 -0.01 10.76
N ASP A 81 -2.63 -0.27 9.64
CA ASP A 81 -2.31 0.76 8.66
C ASP A 81 -3.58 1.33 8.03
N CYS A 82 -3.55 2.61 7.69
CA CYS A 82 -4.63 3.25 6.96
C CYS A 82 -4.20 3.69 5.55
N PHE A 83 -5.18 3.76 4.66
CA PHE A 83 -5.00 4.24 3.29
C PHE A 83 -6.25 4.98 2.78
N PRO A 84 -6.07 5.93 1.85
CA PRO A 84 -7.18 6.64 1.22
C PRO A 84 -8.00 5.75 0.29
N VAL A 85 -9.29 6.04 0.21
CA VAL A 85 -10.21 5.41 -0.75
C VAL A 85 -11.07 6.45 -1.45
N GLN A 86 -11.46 6.12 -2.67
CA GLN A 86 -12.51 6.82 -3.40
C GLN A 86 -13.74 5.91 -3.51
N TRP A 87 -14.82 6.25 -2.81
CA TRP A 87 -16.09 5.56 -2.89
C TRP A 87 -16.72 5.76 -4.26
N THR A 88 -17.07 4.66 -4.92
CA THR A 88 -17.80 4.67 -6.19
C THR A 88 -19.28 4.31 -6.01
N GLN A 89 -19.65 3.68 -4.88
CA GLN A 89 -21.04 3.46 -4.49
C GLN A 89 -21.19 3.39 -2.96
N LYS A 90 -22.23 4.05 -2.41
CA LYS A 90 -22.49 4.17 -0.97
C LYS A 90 -23.95 3.82 -0.61
N ASP A 91 -24.54 2.83 -1.26
CA ASP A 91 -25.90 2.40 -0.92
C ASP A 91 -25.86 1.40 0.24
N LYS A 92 -26.59 1.69 1.32
CA LYS A 92 -26.70 0.83 2.51
C LYS A 92 -27.25 -0.58 2.23
N ASN A 93 -27.80 -0.79 1.04
CA ASN A 93 -28.42 -2.04 0.60
C ASN A 93 -27.63 -2.77 -0.51
N SER A 94 -26.48 -2.24 -0.96
CA SER A 94 -25.61 -2.89 -1.94
C SER A 94 -24.19 -3.07 -1.40
N ASP A 95 -23.39 -3.87 -2.11
CA ASP A 95 -21.99 -4.04 -1.79
C ASP A 95 -21.27 -2.69 -1.90
N ILE A 96 -20.57 -2.30 -0.82
CA ILE A 96 -19.77 -1.08 -0.80
C ILE A 96 -18.61 -1.25 -1.78
N ARG A 97 -18.42 -0.28 -2.68
CA ARG A 97 -17.32 -0.27 -3.65
C ARG A 97 -16.46 0.97 -3.48
N ALA A 98 -15.15 0.75 -3.43
CA ALA A 98 -14.16 1.81 -3.34
C ALA A 98 -12.91 1.44 -4.14
N THR A 99 -12.36 2.42 -4.85
CA THR A 99 -10.99 2.36 -5.36
C THR A 99 -10.04 2.71 -4.23
N ALA A 100 -9.00 1.91 -4.03
CA ALA A 100 -8.03 2.11 -2.95
C ALA A 100 -6.68 2.61 -3.45
N GLU A 101 -6.17 3.63 -2.77
CA GLU A 101 -4.80 4.13 -2.93
C GLU A 101 -3.83 3.27 -2.11
N LEU A 102 -3.73 1.98 -2.45
CA LEU A 102 -3.02 0.98 -1.64
C LEU A 102 -1.54 1.28 -1.42
N PHE A 103 -0.89 2.08 -2.28
CA PHE A 103 0.49 2.48 -2.06
C PHE A 103 0.64 3.59 -1.01
N THR A 104 -0.41 4.37 -0.78
CA THR A 104 -0.41 5.53 0.10
C THR A 104 -0.70 5.12 1.54
N GLN A 105 0.16 5.51 2.47
CA GLN A 105 -0.10 5.45 3.89
C GLN A 105 -0.68 6.78 4.35
N TRP A 106 -1.68 6.71 5.22
CA TRP A 106 -2.37 7.90 5.70
C TRP A 106 -2.62 7.80 7.21
N PRO A 107 -2.58 8.92 7.96
CA PRO A 107 -2.94 8.89 9.37
C PRO A 107 -4.40 8.45 9.55
N CYS A 108 -4.62 7.40 10.33
CA CYS A 108 -5.97 6.86 10.56
C CYS A 108 -6.94 7.85 11.21
N SER A 109 -6.43 8.78 12.01
CA SER A 109 -7.21 9.80 12.72
C SER A 109 -7.26 11.14 11.96
N SER A 110 -6.83 11.17 10.69
CA SER A 110 -6.90 12.39 9.90
C SER A 110 -8.35 12.70 9.54
N ASN A 111 -8.74 13.96 9.73
CA ASN A 111 -10.00 14.48 9.22
C ASN A 111 -9.87 14.97 7.76
N GLU A 112 -8.66 14.94 7.22
CA GLU A 112 -8.35 15.33 5.85
C GLU A 112 -8.02 14.10 5.03
N VAL A 113 -8.47 14.09 3.78
CA VAL A 113 -8.17 13.04 2.80
C VAL A 113 -7.43 13.65 1.61
N PRO A 114 -6.53 12.90 0.94
CA PRO A 114 -5.88 13.39 -0.28
C PRO A 114 -6.89 13.77 -1.36
N SER A 115 -6.49 14.72 -2.20
CA SER A 115 -7.32 15.14 -3.34
C SER A 115 -7.69 13.96 -4.23
N GLY A 116 -8.98 13.84 -4.55
CA GLY A 116 -9.54 12.72 -5.33
C GLY A 116 -10.10 11.58 -4.46
N ASN A 117 -9.77 11.54 -3.17
CA ASN A 117 -10.32 10.58 -2.22
C ASN A 117 -11.43 11.22 -1.37
N ASN A 118 -12.24 10.37 -0.74
CA ASN A 118 -13.38 10.79 0.09
C ASN A 118 -13.58 9.85 1.30
N GLY A 119 -12.55 9.08 1.66
CA GLY A 119 -12.56 8.23 2.83
C GLY A 119 -11.17 7.72 3.19
N ILE A 120 -11.04 7.26 4.44
CA ILE A 120 -9.89 6.56 4.98
C ILE A 120 -10.40 5.25 5.58
N VAL A 121 -9.73 4.15 5.25
CA VAL A 121 -10.02 2.84 5.83
C VAL A 121 -8.78 2.29 6.50
N ARG A 122 -8.98 1.43 7.50
CA ARG A 122 -7.93 0.76 8.26
C ARG A 122 -7.85 -0.71 7.86
N ILE A 123 -6.65 -1.22 7.63
CA ILE A 123 -6.39 -2.65 7.45
C ILE A 123 -6.76 -3.37 8.75
N THR A 124 -7.75 -4.24 8.67
CA THR A 124 -8.20 -5.07 9.79
C THR A 124 -7.48 -6.42 9.78
N LYS A 125 -7.25 -6.98 8.58
CA LYS A 125 -6.62 -8.29 8.40
C LYS A 125 -5.88 -8.37 7.07
N ILE A 126 -4.85 -9.22 7.02
CA ILE A 126 -4.15 -9.59 5.81
C ILE A 126 -4.19 -11.11 5.72
N TYR A 127 -4.81 -11.64 4.68
CA TYR A 127 -4.89 -13.07 4.43
C TYR A 127 -3.89 -13.47 3.36
N LYS A 128 -3.19 -14.58 3.57
CA LYS A 128 -2.49 -15.27 2.49
C LYS A 128 -3.52 -16.04 1.67
N TRP A 129 -3.57 -15.77 0.38
CA TRP A 129 -4.47 -16.43 -0.54
C TRP A 129 -4.10 -17.92 -0.64
N GLN A 130 -5.05 -18.79 -0.30
CA GLN A 130 -4.94 -20.23 -0.51
C GLN A 130 -5.96 -20.65 -1.58
N THR A 131 -5.50 -21.46 -2.53
CA THR A 131 -6.36 -22.00 -3.60
C THR A 131 -7.60 -22.68 -2.98
N GLY A 132 -8.80 -22.25 -3.37
CA GLY A 132 -10.07 -22.83 -2.89
C GLY A 132 -10.75 -22.07 -1.73
N GLN A 133 -10.12 -21.03 -1.16
CA GLN A 133 -10.83 -20.13 -0.25
C GLN A 133 -11.78 -19.23 -1.04
N THR A 134 -13.05 -19.22 -0.63
CA THR A 134 -14.07 -18.50 -1.38
C THR A 134 -14.01 -17.01 -1.09
N TYR A 135 -13.89 -16.57 0.18
CA TYR A 135 -13.94 -15.13 0.53
C TYR A 135 -13.34 -14.84 1.92
N PRO A 136 -12.22 -14.08 2.05
CA PRO A 136 -11.54 -13.90 3.34
C PRO A 136 -12.11 -12.75 4.21
N CYS A 137 -12.82 -11.79 3.62
CA CYS A 137 -13.38 -10.61 4.31
C CYS A 137 -14.91 -10.63 4.25
N GLY A 138 -15.58 -10.22 5.34
CA GLY A 138 -16.97 -9.72 5.30
C GLY A 138 -18.10 -10.59 4.71
N ARG A 139 -18.10 -11.93 4.83
CA ARG A 139 -19.25 -12.76 4.39
C ARG A 139 -20.19 -13.27 5.49
N ASP A 140 -20.10 -12.74 6.70
CA ASP A 140 -21.17 -12.92 7.68
C ASP A 140 -22.18 -11.76 7.56
N ALA A 141 -23.46 -12.02 7.84
CA ALA A 141 -24.52 -11.00 7.74
C ALA A 141 -24.34 -9.81 8.70
N LYS A 142 -23.28 -9.82 9.53
CA LYS A 142 -22.98 -8.84 10.58
C LYS A 142 -21.92 -7.82 10.17
N ASN A 143 -21.05 -8.12 9.19
CA ASN A 143 -19.94 -7.24 8.78
C ASN A 143 -20.00 -6.81 7.30
N ARG A 144 -21.12 -6.21 6.88
CA ARG A 144 -21.28 -5.60 5.53
C ARG A 144 -20.44 -4.33 5.30
N ASN A 145 -19.66 -3.91 6.29
CA ASN A 145 -18.88 -2.68 6.27
C ASN A 145 -17.38 -2.92 5.99
N GLU A 146 -16.98 -4.17 5.73
CA GLU A 146 -15.58 -4.52 5.44
C GLU A 146 -15.34 -4.58 3.92
N LEU A 147 -14.31 -3.89 3.44
CA LEU A 147 -13.82 -3.94 2.07
C LEU A 147 -12.72 -4.97 1.94
N TRP A 148 -12.60 -5.53 0.75
CA TRP A 148 -11.51 -6.42 0.39
C TRP A 148 -10.66 -5.89 -0.78
N TYR A 149 -9.39 -6.25 -0.80
CA TYR A 149 -8.51 -5.94 -1.91
C TYR A 149 -7.65 -7.17 -2.21
N PRO A 150 -8.05 -8.01 -3.16
CA PRO A 150 -7.23 -9.13 -3.61
C PRO A 150 -6.02 -8.59 -4.39
N LEU A 151 -4.82 -9.06 -4.03
CA LEU A 151 -3.58 -8.80 -4.72
C LEU A 151 -3.04 -10.14 -5.22
N GLU A 152 -3.56 -10.60 -6.36
CA GLU A 152 -3.39 -11.98 -6.85
C GLU A 152 -1.91 -12.33 -7.10
N ASP A 153 -1.16 -11.42 -7.74
CA ASP A 153 0.29 -11.56 -7.98
C ASP A 153 1.07 -11.79 -6.67
N ARG A 154 0.58 -11.18 -5.58
CA ARG A 154 1.19 -11.23 -4.25
C ARG A 154 0.63 -12.36 -3.39
N LYS A 155 -0.39 -13.07 -3.88
CA LYS A 155 -1.12 -14.12 -3.16
C LYS A 155 -1.58 -13.66 -1.78
N ILE A 156 -2.07 -12.43 -1.67
CA ILE A 156 -2.67 -11.90 -0.46
C ILE A 156 -4.01 -11.22 -0.74
N SER A 157 -4.84 -11.11 0.29
CA SER A 157 -6.04 -10.27 0.28
C SER A 157 -6.05 -9.40 1.55
N ILE A 158 -6.27 -8.10 1.36
CA ILE A 158 -6.35 -7.13 2.45
C ILE A 158 -7.82 -6.93 2.78
N CYS A 159 -8.16 -7.11 4.06
CA CYS A 159 -9.45 -6.67 4.59
C CYS A 159 -9.28 -5.32 5.28
N SER A 160 -10.26 -4.45 5.11
CA SER A 160 -10.26 -3.14 5.74
C SER A 160 -11.65 -2.68 6.12
N ALA A 161 -11.73 -1.86 7.15
CA ALA A 161 -12.98 -1.27 7.62
C ALA A 161 -12.82 0.24 7.80
N PHE A 162 -13.96 0.92 7.98
CA PHE A 162 -13.98 2.33 8.31
C PHE A 162 -13.15 2.63 9.56
N THR A 163 -12.55 3.81 9.57
CA THR A 163 -12.01 4.41 10.79
C THR A 163 -13.18 5.09 11.52
N ASP A 164 -13.37 4.78 12.80
CA ASP A 164 -14.37 5.42 13.66
C ASP A 164 -13.94 6.83 14.08
#